data_AF-A0A354FZI4-F1
#
_entry.id   AF-A0A354FZI4-F1
#
_cell.length_a   1.000
_cell.length_b   1.000
_cell.length_c   1.000
_cell.angle_alpha   90.00
_cell.angle_beta   90.00
_cell.angle_gamma   90.00
#
_symmetry.space_group_name_H-M   'P 1'
#
loop_
_entity.id
_entity.type
_entity.pdbx_description
1 polymer ?
#
loop_
_entity_poly.entity_id
_entity_poly.type
_entity_poly.pdbx_seq_one_letter_code
_entity_poly.pdbx_strand_id
1 'polypeptide(L)'
;MGWLTFEKGFREIVEANHYCGCGGCLAIITYHYSKGDSLRGCAGYKFDKKKSIEGAIGFRGQMEKAYKGLPFQLYPIVIGIETDEEALILHNNHGVKVYLSKMPSNITEEEMHAYLVNFFSDMPEQMRYDLLPMLMGNIQHIAEIREENRPIVELNHKEWILGVGGGCAFDFLHVPNAALIAGQYNPSLEKVIRQAFGVINDHWHEGKKFLTLSAVSYGLGIHEPQVKMVVNYYDRKIWETGEEFYPHLLPHMYQVRGLVDIETQKMKIIGGQRMRST
;
A
#
# COMPACT_ATOMS: atom_id res chain seq x y z
N MET A 1 -4.79 -10.15 -15.68
CA MET A 1 -3.73 -10.92 -15.01
C MET A 1 -3.43 -10.46 -13.58
N GLY A 2 -3.45 -9.16 -13.26
CA GLY A 2 -3.16 -8.68 -11.88
C GLY A 2 -4.05 -9.27 -10.78
N TRP A 3 -5.35 -9.47 -11.05
CA TRP A 3 -6.25 -10.14 -10.10
C TRP A 3 -5.87 -11.61 -9.84
N LEU A 4 -5.46 -12.35 -10.86
CA LEU A 4 -5.09 -13.77 -10.71
C LEU A 4 -3.80 -13.94 -9.90
N THR A 5 -2.84 -13.02 -10.05
CA THR A 5 -1.60 -13.03 -9.26
C THR A 5 -1.85 -12.57 -7.82
N PHE A 6 -2.72 -11.56 -7.62
CA PHE A 6 -3.21 -11.18 -6.30
C PHE A 6 -3.92 -12.31 -5.59
N GLU A 7 -4.95 -12.86 -6.22
CA GLU A 7 -5.74 -13.95 -5.68
C GLU A 7 -4.84 -15.14 -5.35
N LYS A 8 -3.92 -15.53 -6.24
CA LYS A 8 -3.01 -16.65 -5.98
C LYS A 8 -2.08 -16.39 -4.79
N GLY A 9 -1.36 -15.27 -4.77
CA GLY A 9 -0.40 -14.97 -3.69
C GLY A 9 -1.08 -14.70 -2.36
N PHE A 10 -2.21 -13.99 -2.37
CA PHE A 10 -3.00 -13.73 -1.18
C PHE A 10 -3.64 -15.04 -0.66
N ARG A 11 -4.12 -15.90 -1.55
CA ARG A 11 -4.63 -17.23 -1.18
C ARG A 11 -3.53 -18.13 -0.62
N GLU A 12 -2.33 -18.13 -1.16
CA GLU A 12 -1.19 -18.88 -0.59
C GLU A 12 -0.88 -18.44 0.85
N ILE A 13 -0.90 -17.14 1.15
CA ILE A 13 -0.70 -16.62 2.52
C ILE A 13 -1.84 -17.04 3.45
N VAL A 14 -3.08 -16.94 2.98
CA VAL A 14 -4.28 -17.30 3.76
C VAL A 14 -4.33 -18.82 4.01
N GLU A 15 -4.00 -19.62 3.01
CA GLU A 15 -3.88 -21.08 3.08
C GLU A 15 -2.76 -21.49 4.04
N ALA A 16 -1.56 -20.93 3.90
CA ALA A 16 -0.41 -21.24 4.76
C ALA A 16 -0.71 -20.94 6.23
N ASN A 17 -1.30 -19.79 6.54
CA ASN A 17 -1.71 -19.44 7.90
C ASN A 17 -2.68 -20.46 8.49
N HIS A 18 -3.66 -20.91 7.70
CA HIS A 18 -4.59 -21.95 8.13
C HIS A 18 -3.90 -23.28 8.43
N TYR A 19 -2.99 -23.73 7.55
CA TYR A 19 -2.28 -24.99 7.74
C TYR A 19 -1.25 -24.96 8.88
N CYS A 20 -0.75 -23.80 9.26
CA CYS A 20 0.08 -23.62 10.45
C CYS A 20 -0.72 -23.57 11.77
N GLY A 21 -2.06 -23.69 11.71
CA GLY A 21 -2.92 -23.65 12.88
C GLY A 21 -3.27 -22.24 13.37
N CYS A 22 -2.96 -21.19 12.62
CA CYS A 22 -3.36 -19.82 12.95
C CYS A 22 -4.88 -19.68 12.77
N GLY A 23 -5.56 -19.06 13.74
CA GLY A 23 -7.03 -18.93 13.79
C GLY A 23 -7.67 -18.01 12.74
N GLY A 24 -6.88 -17.52 11.77
CA GLY A 24 -7.34 -16.66 10.67
C GLY A 24 -6.28 -15.66 10.22
N CYS A 25 -6.57 -14.94 9.14
CA CYS A 25 -5.71 -13.91 8.58
C CYS A 25 -6.39 -12.54 8.70
N LEU A 26 -5.67 -11.53 9.17
CA LEU A 26 -6.11 -10.13 9.16
C LEU A 26 -5.66 -9.45 7.87
N ALA A 27 -6.59 -8.83 7.13
CA ALA A 27 -6.25 -7.99 5.99
C ALA A 27 -6.61 -6.54 6.28
N ILE A 28 -5.60 -5.66 6.32
CA ILE A 28 -5.79 -4.23 6.54
C ILE A 28 -5.84 -3.51 5.19
N ILE A 29 -6.97 -2.88 4.91
CA ILE A 29 -7.21 -2.12 3.68
C ILE A 29 -7.18 -0.64 4.04
N THR A 30 -6.31 0.13 3.40
CA THR A 30 -6.13 1.53 3.74
C THR A 30 -6.65 2.48 2.68
N TYR A 31 -7.07 3.65 3.14
CA TYR A 31 -7.25 4.85 2.33
C TYR A 31 -6.66 6.04 3.09
N HIS A 32 -6.39 7.14 2.41
CA HIS A 32 -5.91 8.34 3.09
C HIS A 32 -6.57 9.63 2.56
N TYR A 33 -6.66 10.63 3.43
CA TYR A 33 -7.09 11.99 3.09
C TYR A 33 -6.42 12.99 4.03
N SER A 34 -6.37 14.26 3.62
CA SER A 34 -5.95 15.37 4.49
C SER A 34 -7.16 16.19 4.92
N LYS A 35 -7.20 16.59 6.19
CA LYS A 35 -8.26 17.43 6.77
C LYS A 35 -8.13 18.90 6.35
N GLY A 36 -6.90 19.41 6.27
CA GLY A 36 -6.58 20.82 6.04
C GLY A 36 -6.46 21.19 4.57
N ASP A 37 -5.98 20.30 3.70
CA ASP A 37 -5.93 20.53 2.26
C ASP A 37 -6.26 19.25 1.49
N SER A 38 -7.39 19.27 0.77
CA SER A 38 -7.83 18.14 -0.05
C SER A 38 -6.76 17.65 -1.04
N LEU A 39 -5.90 18.53 -1.55
CA LEU A 39 -4.83 18.18 -2.51
C LEU A 39 -3.74 17.30 -1.90
N ARG A 40 -3.67 17.19 -0.57
CA ARG A 40 -2.79 16.24 0.14
C ARG A 40 -3.47 14.89 0.41
N GLY A 41 -4.64 14.67 -0.16
CA GLY A 41 -5.37 13.40 -0.12
C GLY A 41 -4.99 12.45 -1.24
N CYS A 42 -5.76 11.38 -1.43
CA CYS A 42 -5.44 10.36 -2.41
C CYS A 42 -5.55 10.84 -3.87
N ALA A 43 -4.41 11.07 -4.53
CA ALA A 43 -4.32 11.37 -5.95
C ALA A 43 -4.96 10.26 -6.83
N GLY A 44 -4.86 9.00 -6.40
CA GLY A 44 -5.49 7.84 -7.07
C GLY A 44 -7.03 7.93 -7.15
N TYR A 45 -7.65 8.72 -6.27
CA TYR A 45 -9.09 9.04 -6.32
C TYR A 45 -9.35 10.51 -6.65
N LYS A 46 -8.37 11.21 -7.26
CA LYS A 46 -8.46 12.63 -7.62
C LYS A 46 -8.79 13.52 -6.41
N PHE A 47 -8.19 13.22 -5.27
CA PHE A 47 -8.38 13.97 -4.02
C PHE A 47 -9.80 13.90 -3.45
N ASP A 48 -10.65 13.04 -4.03
CA ASP A 48 -12.03 12.81 -3.59
C ASP A 48 -12.03 11.83 -2.40
N LYS A 49 -12.05 12.39 -1.19
CA LYS A 49 -12.12 11.63 0.07
C LYS A 49 -13.24 10.60 0.05
N LYS A 50 -14.42 10.95 -0.48
CA LYS A 50 -15.58 10.06 -0.47
C LYS A 50 -15.32 8.85 -1.37
N LYS A 51 -14.80 9.07 -2.58
CA LYS A 51 -14.44 7.97 -3.50
C LYS A 51 -13.31 7.10 -2.96
N SER A 52 -12.35 7.69 -2.24
CA SER A 52 -11.26 6.93 -1.61
C SER A 52 -11.79 5.98 -0.53
N ILE A 53 -12.72 6.45 0.31
CA ILE A 53 -13.44 5.63 1.30
C ILE A 53 -14.28 4.54 0.63
N GLU A 54 -15.07 4.91 -0.39
CA GLU A 54 -15.92 3.97 -1.12
C GLU A 54 -15.10 2.89 -1.82
N GLY A 55 -13.94 3.24 -2.36
CA GLY A 55 -13.00 2.30 -2.97
C GLY A 55 -12.46 1.28 -1.97
N ALA A 56 -12.05 1.72 -0.78
CA ALA A 56 -11.56 0.82 0.28
C ALA A 56 -12.67 -0.11 0.80
N ILE A 57 -13.87 0.42 1.06
CA ILE A 57 -15.03 -0.37 1.49
C ILE A 57 -15.44 -1.37 0.38
N GLY A 58 -15.45 -0.93 -0.87
CA GLY A 58 -15.76 -1.77 -2.01
C GLY A 58 -14.75 -2.91 -2.21
N PHE A 59 -13.45 -2.64 -1.95
CA PHE A 59 -12.41 -3.67 -1.99
C PHE A 59 -12.55 -4.67 -0.84
N ARG A 60 -12.84 -4.19 0.38
CA ARG A 60 -13.16 -5.05 1.52
C ARG A 60 -14.30 -6.01 1.19
N GLY A 61 -15.40 -5.49 0.63
CA GLY A 61 -16.55 -6.31 0.23
C GLY A 61 -16.23 -7.34 -0.86
N GLN A 62 -15.25 -7.06 -1.75
CA GLN A 62 -14.76 -8.05 -2.71
C GLN A 62 -13.98 -9.18 -2.01
N MET A 63 -13.12 -8.84 -1.05
CA MET A 63 -12.36 -9.83 -0.27
C MET A 63 -13.31 -10.72 0.56
N GLU A 64 -14.28 -10.13 1.25
CA GLU A 64 -15.29 -10.89 2.00
C GLU A 64 -16.05 -11.87 1.09
N LYS A 65 -16.48 -11.42 -0.10
CA LYS A 65 -17.18 -12.29 -1.05
C LYS A 65 -16.29 -13.41 -1.59
N ALA A 66 -15.03 -13.11 -1.91
CA ALA A 66 -14.10 -14.09 -2.47
C ALA A 66 -13.73 -15.20 -1.49
N TYR A 67 -13.67 -14.89 -0.19
CA TYR A 67 -13.27 -15.85 0.84
C TYR A 67 -14.44 -16.43 1.64
N LYS A 68 -15.68 -16.02 1.34
CA LYS A 68 -16.88 -16.51 2.02
C LYS A 68 -17.07 -18.01 1.79
N GLY A 69 -17.20 -18.77 2.88
CA GLY A 69 -17.49 -20.20 2.84
C GLY A 69 -16.29 -21.08 2.49
N LEU A 70 -15.10 -20.50 2.36
CA LEU A 70 -13.85 -21.27 2.30
C LEU A 70 -13.46 -21.76 3.71
N PRO A 71 -12.65 -22.84 3.82
CA PRO A 71 -12.16 -23.31 5.12
C PRO A 71 -11.23 -22.32 5.82
N PHE A 72 -10.78 -21.28 5.11
CA PHE A 72 -9.88 -20.26 5.60
C PHE A 72 -10.67 -19.07 6.15
N GLN A 73 -10.28 -18.58 7.33
CA GLN A 73 -10.94 -17.43 7.92
C GLN A 73 -10.15 -16.15 7.65
N LEU A 74 -10.80 -15.20 6.99
CA LEU A 74 -10.24 -13.90 6.64
C LEU A 74 -11.05 -12.80 7.34
N TYR A 75 -10.34 -11.89 8.00
CA TYR A 75 -10.90 -10.73 8.67
C TYR A 75 -10.41 -9.45 7.96
N PRO A 76 -11.09 -8.98 6.90
CA PRO A 76 -10.69 -7.77 6.21
C PRO A 76 -11.27 -6.53 6.93
N ILE A 77 -10.41 -5.59 7.32
CA ILE A 77 -10.80 -4.34 7.95
C ILE A 77 -10.37 -3.13 7.12
N VAL A 78 -11.08 -2.02 7.27
CA VAL A 78 -10.69 -0.74 6.65
C VAL A 78 -10.12 0.18 7.72
N ILE A 79 -8.92 0.70 7.46
CA ILE A 79 -8.27 1.73 8.28
C ILE A 79 -8.00 2.96 7.41
N GLY A 80 -8.61 4.09 7.76
CA GLY A 80 -8.29 5.38 7.16
C GLY A 80 -7.05 5.99 7.80
N ILE A 81 -6.29 6.76 7.02
CA ILE A 81 -5.16 7.55 7.47
C ILE A 81 -5.49 9.02 7.20
N GLU A 82 -5.65 9.82 8.24
CA GLU A 82 -5.70 11.27 8.14
C GLU A 82 -4.26 11.80 8.13
N THR A 83 -3.85 12.45 7.05
CA THR A 83 -2.43 12.72 6.82
C THR A 83 -1.88 13.95 7.53
N ASP A 84 -2.71 14.84 8.07
CA ASP A 84 -2.22 16.04 8.76
C ASP A 84 -1.72 15.72 10.17
N GLU A 85 -2.44 14.88 10.91
CA GLU A 85 -2.07 14.39 12.24
C GLU A 85 -1.52 12.95 12.21
N GLU A 86 -1.34 12.38 11.01
CA GLU A 86 -1.01 10.97 10.80
C GLU A 86 -1.94 10.02 11.57
N ALA A 87 -3.21 10.42 11.73
CA ALA A 87 -4.16 9.78 12.62
C ALA A 87 -4.93 8.64 11.94
N LEU A 88 -5.00 7.49 12.61
CA LEU A 88 -5.77 6.35 12.13
C LEU A 88 -7.28 6.51 12.40
N ILE A 89 -8.06 5.92 11.50
CA ILE A 89 -9.53 5.87 11.55
C ILE A 89 -9.96 4.43 11.36
N LEU A 90 -10.50 3.79 12.38
CA LEU A 90 -10.95 2.40 12.26
C LEU A 90 -12.40 2.37 11.77
N HIS A 91 -12.71 1.39 10.93
CA HIS A 91 -14.06 1.13 10.44
C HIS A 91 -14.46 -0.27 10.88
N ASN A 92 -15.60 -0.38 11.56
CA ASN A 92 -16.16 -1.68 11.87
C ASN A 92 -17.11 -2.19 10.78
N ASN A 93 -17.68 -3.36 11.02
CA ASN A 93 -18.53 -4.08 10.07
C ASN A 93 -19.95 -3.50 9.99
N HIS A 94 -20.30 -2.58 10.89
CA HIS A 94 -21.57 -1.88 10.95
C HIS A 94 -21.50 -0.48 10.34
N GLY A 95 -20.38 -0.12 9.69
CA GLY A 95 -20.18 1.20 9.10
C GLY A 95 -19.88 2.31 10.11
N VAL A 96 -19.65 1.96 11.38
CA VAL A 96 -19.21 2.89 12.42
C VAL A 96 -17.73 3.18 12.23
N LYS A 97 -17.38 4.46 12.41
CA LYS A 97 -16.00 4.96 12.31
C LYS A 97 -15.57 5.51 13.65
N VAL A 98 -14.35 5.17 14.05
CA VAL A 98 -13.70 5.77 15.21
C VAL A 98 -12.43 6.47 14.74
N TYR A 99 -12.24 7.68 15.22
CA TYR A 99 -11.08 8.52 14.91
C TYR A 99 -10.15 8.46 16.11
N LEU A 100 -8.95 7.91 15.96
CA LEU A 100 -8.00 7.83 17.08
C LEU A 100 -7.55 9.23 17.54
N SER A 101 -7.60 10.21 16.64
CA SER A 101 -7.36 11.62 16.98
C SER A 101 -8.34 12.22 18.00
N LYS A 102 -9.47 11.54 18.27
CA LYS A 102 -10.46 11.92 19.27
C LYS A 102 -10.38 11.08 20.55
N MET A 103 -9.51 10.08 20.59
CA MET A 103 -9.30 9.27 21.79
C MET A 103 -8.46 10.05 22.82
N PRO A 104 -8.64 9.79 24.12
CA PRO A 104 -7.76 10.34 25.15
C PRO A 104 -6.32 9.87 24.91
N SER A 105 -5.35 10.78 24.98
CA SER A 105 -3.93 10.44 24.82
C SER A 105 -3.39 9.56 25.95
N ASN A 106 -4.09 9.54 27.09
CA ASN A 106 -3.77 8.75 28.27
C ASN A 106 -4.65 7.50 28.42
N ILE A 107 -5.36 7.07 27.37
CA ILE A 107 -6.11 5.81 27.37
C ILE A 107 -5.19 4.65 27.74
N THR A 108 -5.64 3.71 28.56
CA THR A 108 -4.85 2.51 28.89
C THR A 108 -5.05 1.40 27.88
N GLU A 109 -4.14 0.42 27.86
CA GLU A 109 -4.27 -0.75 26.99
C GLU A 109 -5.54 -1.55 27.33
N GLU A 110 -5.91 -1.66 28.61
CA GLU A 110 -7.12 -2.33 29.05
C GLU A 110 -8.39 -1.61 28.58
N GLU A 111 -8.41 -0.28 28.69
CA GLU A 111 -9.52 0.54 28.18
C GLU A 111 -9.65 0.40 26.66
N MET A 112 -8.53 0.43 25.95
CA MET A 112 -8.51 0.26 24.50
C MET A 112 -8.94 -1.15 24.10
N HIS A 113 -8.50 -2.18 24.80
CA HIS A 113 -8.92 -3.55 24.57
C HIS A 113 -10.42 -3.72 24.80
N ALA A 114 -10.96 -3.20 25.91
CA ALA A 114 -12.39 -3.21 26.19
C ALA A 114 -13.20 -2.49 25.10
N TYR A 115 -12.66 -1.40 24.55
CA TYR A 115 -13.25 -0.73 23.40
C TYR A 115 -13.27 -1.64 22.16
N LEU A 116 -12.16 -2.30 21.83
CA LEU A 116 -12.05 -3.19 20.67
C LEU A 116 -12.95 -4.42 20.76
N VAL A 117 -13.19 -4.97 21.96
CA VAL A 117 -14.14 -6.08 22.16
C VAL A 117 -15.53 -5.72 21.65
N ASN A 118 -15.97 -4.49 21.87
CA ASN A 118 -17.26 -4.01 21.38
C ASN A 118 -17.20 -3.57 19.91
N PHE A 119 -16.10 -2.92 19.50
CA PHE A 119 -15.97 -2.35 18.17
C PHE A 119 -15.77 -3.40 17.07
N PHE A 120 -14.97 -4.44 17.35
CA PHE A 120 -14.69 -5.60 16.50
C PHE A 120 -15.18 -6.89 17.17
N SER A 121 -16.48 -6.96 17.46
CA SER A 121 -17.09 -8.07 18.20
C SER A 121 -17.00 -9.43 17.49
N ASP A 122 -16.87 -9.42 16.17
CA ASP A 122 -16.74 -10.61 15.32
C ASP A 122 -15.30 -11.00 15.01
N MET A 123 -14.32 -10.23 15.48
CA MET A 123 -12.89 -10.54 15.37
C MET A 123 -12.45 -11.50 16.49
N PRO A 124 -11.46 -12.39 16.28
CA PRO A 124 -10.91 -13.20 17.36
C PRO A 124 -10.21 -12.34 18.41
N GLU A 125 -10.23 -12.79 19.66
CA GLU A 125 -9.62 -12.08 20.78
C GLU A 125 -8.14 -11.79 20.54
N GLN A 126 -7.35 -12.79 20.14
CA GLN A 126 -5.92 -12.60 19.85
C GLN A 126 -5.68 -11.50 18.80
N MET A 127 -6.48 -11.46 17.74
CA MET A 127 -6.32 -10.49 16.67
C MET A 127 -6.67 -9.06 17.13
N ARG A 128 -7.58 -8.91 18.10
CA ARG A 128 -7.82 -7.62 18.75
C ARG A 128 -6.62 -7.20 19.62
N TYR A 129 -6.02 -8.14 20.36
CA TYR A 129 -4.79 -7.88 21.12
C TYR A 129 -3.64 -7.46 20.20
N ASP A 130 -3.45 -8.14 19.08
CA ASP A 130 -2.39 -7.85 18.12
C ASP A 130 -2.49 -6.44 17.51
N LEU A 131 -3.69 -5.85 17.50
CA LEU A 131 -3.91 -4.47 17.05
C LEU A 131 -3.48 -3.43 18.10
N LEU A 132 -3.47 -3.76 19.39
CA LEU A 132 -3.27 -2.78 20.47
C LEU A 132 -1.96 -1.99 20.32
N PRO A 133 -0.79 -2.59 20.05
CA PRO A 133 0.46 -1.83 19.95
C PRO A 133 0.41 -0.75 18.87
N MET A 134 -0.19 -1.05 17.72
CA MET A 134 -0.34 -0.10 16.62
C MET A 134 -1.28 1.05 16.99
N LEU A 135 -2.40 0.75 17.65
CA LEU A 135 -3.41 1.76 17.98
C LEU A 135 -2.94 2.67 19.12
N MET A 136 -2.34 2.10 20.16
CA MET A 136 -1.76 2.85 21.28
C MET A 136 -0.60 3.72 20.79
N GLY A 137 0.29 3.16 19.97
CA GLY A 137 1.39 3.90 19.36
C GLY A 137 0.90 5.07 18.49
N ASN A 138 -0.18 4.88 17.71
CA ASN A 138 -0.74 5.98 16.92
C ASN A 138 -1.38 7.07 17.78
N ILE A 139 -2.06 6.72 18.88
CA ILE A 139 -2.63 7.71 19.80
C ILE A 139 -1.53 8.56 20.44
N GLN A 140 -0.44 7.93 20.87
CA GLN A 140 0.73 8.63 21.39
C GLN A 140 1.36 9.54 20.32
N HIS A 141 1.58 9.01 19.12
CA HIS A 141 2.16 9.76 17.99
C HIS A 141 1.34 10.99 17.60
N ILE A 142 0.00 10.90 17.63
CA ILE A 142 -0.88 12.05 17.40
C ILE A 142 -0.65 13.13 18.47
N ALA A 143 -0.45 12.74 19.73
CA ALA A 143 -0.16 13.69 20.80
C ALA A 143 1.18 14.38 20.59
N GLU A 144 2.21 13.62 20.17
CA GLU A 144 3.54 14.14 19.84
C GLU A 144 3.48 15.15 18.69
N ILE A 145 2.80 14.84 17.58
CA ILE A 145 2.62 15.77 16.44
C ILE A 145 1.97 17.08 16.88
N ARG A 146 0.95 17.00 17.75
CA ARG A 146 0.23 18.18 18.27
C ARG A 146 1.10 19.02 19.19
N GLU A 147 1.94 18.39 20.00
CA GLU A 147 2.87 19.08 20.90
C GLU A 147 4.00 19.77 20.12
N GLU A 148 4.57 19.08 19.13
CA GLU A 148 5.64 19.60 18.28
C GLU A 148 5.22 20.80 17.41
N ASN A 149 3.91 21.05 17.25
CA ASN A 149 3.36 21.98 16.26
C ASN A 149 4.03 21.80 14.89
N ARG A 150 4.29 20.54 14.54
CA ARG A 150 5.12 20.22 13.38
C ARG A 150 4.47 20.85 12.15
N PRO A 151 5.21 21.65 11.35
CA PRO A 151 4.65 22.23 10.14
C PRO A 151 4.15 21.08 9.27
N ILE A 152 2.89 21.16 8.84
CA ILE A 152 2.29 20.11 8.02
C ILE A 152 3.21 19.91 6.83
N VAL A 153 3.83 18.73 6.75
CA VAL A 153 4.71 18.40 5.65
C VAL A 153 3.84 18.46 4.41
N GLU A 154 4.16 19.37 3.49
CA GLU A 154 3.54 19.32 2.18
C GLU A 154 3.82 17.93 1.60
N LEU A 155 2.78 17.09 1.56
CA LEU A 155 2.67 15.93 0.68
C LEU A 155 2.56 16.42 -0.77
N ASN A 156 3.39 17.38 -1.15
CA ASN A 156 3.70 17.65 -2.52
C ASN A 156 4.44 16.42 -3.00
N HIS A 157 3.71 15.61 -3.76
CA HIS A 157 4.17 14.40 -4.41
C HIS A 157 5.46 14.67 -5.21
N LYS A 158 6.61 14.57 -4.53
CA LYS A 158 7.96 14.75 -5.11
C LYS A 158 8.56 13.40 -5.49
N GLU A 159 7.75 12.35 -5.61
CA GLU A 159 8.21 11.00 -5.93
C GLU A 159 8.88 11.00 -7.31
N TRP A 160 10.16 10.64 -7.34
CA TRP A 160 10.97 10.55 -8.55
C TRP A 160 11.33 9.11 -8.91
N ILE A 161 10.78 8.15 -8.14
CA ILE A 161 10.88 6.71 -8.38
C ILE A 161 9.47 6.12 -8.53
N LEU A 162 9.17 5.49 -9.66
CA LEU A 162 8.02 4.60 -9.80
C LEU A 162 8.47 3.16 -9.56
N GLY A 163 8.17 2.62 -8.38
CA GLY A 163 8.36 1.20 -8.07
C GLY A 163 7.15 0.39 -8.57
N VAL A 164 7.37 -0.67 -9.34
CA VAL A 164 6.32 -1.64 -9.68
C VAL A 164 6.80 -3.03 -9.33
N GLY A 165 6.08 -3.75 -8.48
CA GLY A 165 6.67 -4.99 -7.99
C GLY A 165 5.98 -5.66 -6.82
N GLY A 166 6.62 -6.67 -6.26
CA GLY A 166 6.00 -7.58 -5.30
C GLY A 166 6.95 -8.28 -4.33
N GLY A 167 6.38 -8.85 -3.27
CA GLY A 167 7.10 -9.33 -2.11
C GLY A 167 7.65 -8.18 -1.26
N CYS A 168 8.69 -8.46 -0.48
CA CYS A 168 9.46 -7.51 0.31
C CYS A 168 10.37 -6.60 -0.55
N ALA A 169 10.18 -6.55 -1.87
CA ALA A 169 11.12 -5.95 -2.81
C ALA A 169 11.24 -4.42 -2.69
N PHE A 170 10.35 -3.79 -1.90
CA PHE A 170 10.39 -2.36 -1.62
C PHE A 170 10.36 -2.05 -0.11
N ASP A 171 10.63 -3.03 0.75
CA ASP A 171 10.70 -2.83 2.21
C ASP A 171 11.85 -1.87 2.61
N PHE A 172 12.78 -1.59 1.70
CA PHE A 172 13.83 -0.57 1.90
C PHE A 172 13.40 0.84 1.44
N LEU A 173 12.25 1.00 0.80
CA LEU A 173 11.74 2.24 0.18
C LEU A 173 10.58 2.85 1.00
N HIS A 174 10.72 2.86 2.33
CA HIS A 174 9.74 3.46 3.25
C HIS A 174 9.88 4.98 3.45
N VAL A 175 10.72 5.66 2.66
CA VAL A 175 10.90 7.12 2.79
C VAL A 175 9.69 7.84 2.17
N PRO A 176 8.92 8.63 2.95
CA PRO A 176 7.81 9.42 2.41
C PRO A 176 8.28 10.32 1.26
N ASN A 177 7.48 10.43 0.20
CA ASN A 177 7.76 11.25 -1.00
C ASN A 177 8.97 10.79 -1.86
N ALA A 178 9.51 9.59 -1.66
CA ALA A 178 10.62 9.08 -2.48
C ALA A 178 10.16 8.22 -3.67
N ALA A 179 9.17 7.34 -3.46
CA ALA A 179 8.70 6.40 -4.47
C ALA A 179 7.20 6.15 -4.43
N LEU A 180 6.58 6.03 -5.61
CA LEU A 180 5.24 5.50 -5.77
C LEU A 180 5.34 4.01 -6.08
N ILE A 181 4.86 3.17 -5.16
CA ILE A 181 4.96 1.71 -5.26
C ILE A 181 3.61 1.14 -5.75
N ALA A 182 3.56 0.73 -7.02
CA ALA A 182 2.47 -0.04 -7.58
C ALA A 182 2.69 -1.53 -7.29
N GLY A 183 2.00 -2.05 -6.27
CA GLY A 183 2.14 -3.43 -5.84
C GLY A 183 1.61 -4.47 -6.84
N GLN A 184 2.19 -5.67 -6.77
CA GLN A 184 1.84 -6.95 -7.41
C GLN A 184 0.37 -7.37 -7.33
N TYR A 185 -0.39 -6.68 -6.50
CA TYR A 185 -1.73 -7.04 -6.05
C TYR A 185 -2.83 -6.14 -6.60
N ASN A 186 -2.49 -5.16 -7.46
CA ASN A 186 -3.52 -4.30 -8.04
C ASN A 186 -4.22 -4.95 -9.25
N PRO A 187 -5.55 -5.14 -9.23
CA PRO A 187 -6.30 -5.75 -10.34
C PRO A 187 -6.20 -4.97 -11.65
N SER A 188 -5.91 -3.67 -11.59
CA SER A 188 -5.72 -2.78 -12.74
C SER A 188 -4.33 -2.16 -12.69
N LEU A 189 -3.29 -2.99 -12.80
CA LEU A 189 -1.90 -2.55 -12.78
C LEU A 189 -1.64 -1.37 -13.72
N GLU A 190 -2.15 -1.42 -14.96
CA GLU A 190 -2.05 -0.33 -15.93
C GLU A 190 -2.69 0.97 -15.43
N LYS A 191 -3.86 0.90 -14.79
CA LYS A 191 -4.53 2.08 -14.20
C LYS A 191 -3.65 2.72 -13.12
N VAL A 192 -3.00 1.92 -12.28
CA VAL A 192 -2.11 2.44 -11.23
C VAL A 192 -0.84 3.01 -11.83
N ILE A 193 -0.22 2.32 -12.79
CA ILE A 193 0.93 2.83 -13.52
C ILE A 193 0.58 4.16 -14.20
N ARG A 194 -0.58 4.26 -14.84
CA ARG A 194 -1.06 5.48 -15.49
C ARG A 194 -1.29 6.62 -14.49
N GLN A 195 -1.85 6.32 -13.32
CA GLN A 195 -2.01 7.29 -12.24
C GLN A 195 -0.65 7.76 -11.72
N ALA A 196 0.30 6.85 -11.58
CA ALA A 196 1.66 7.17 -11.16
C ALA A 196 2.38 8.07 -12.17
N PHE A 197 2.28 7.77 -13.46
CA PHE A 197 2.77 8.67 -14.51
C PHE A 197 2.07 10.02 -14.48
N GLY A 198 0.77 10.07 -14.15
CA GLY A 198 0.06 11.34 -13.97
C GLY A 198 0.66 12.18 -12.85
N VAL A 199 0.91 11.57 -11.68
CA VAL A 199 1.59 12.24 -10.56
C VAL A 199 2.98 12.72 -10.96
N ILE A 200 3.77 11.91 -11.66
CA ILE A 200 5.09 12.32 -12.17
C ILE A 200 4.95 13.48 -13.15
N ASN A 201 4.03 13.38 -14.11
CA ASN A 201 3.78 14.39 -15.13
C ASN A 201 3.44 15.76 -14.51
N ASP A 202 2.59 15.78 -13.49
CA ASP A 202 2.12 17.01 -12.84
C ASP A 202 3.24 17.77 -12.13
N HIS A 203 4.32 17.08 -11.74
CA HIS A 203 5.48 17.65 -11.04
C HIS A 203 6.77 17.66 -11.88
N TRP A 204 6.72 17.10 -13.08
CA TRP A 204 7.87 17.00 -13.96
C TRP A 204 8.12 18.36 -14.64
N HIS A 205 9.39 18.76 -14.64
CA HIS A 205 9.85 19.96 -15.33
C HIS A 205 10.98 19.59 -16.28
N GLU A 206 11.07 20.36 -17.37
CA GLU A 206 12.05 20.15 -18.43
C GLU A 206 13.47 20.02 -17.85
N GLY A 207 14.16 18.93 -18.21
CA GLY A 207 15.51 18.61 -17.74
C GLY A 207 15.59 17.66 -16.53
N LYS A 208 14.49 17.36 -15.83
CA LYS A 208 14.49 16.35 -14.76
C LYS A 208 14.36 14.93 -15.34
N LYS A 209 15.07 13.97 -14.74
CA LYS A 209 14.93 12.53 -15.03
C LYS A 209 14.27 11.84 -13.85
N PHE A 210 13.55 10.76 -14.11
CA PHE A 210 12.93 9.94 -13.08
C PHE A 210 13.27 8.46 -13.29
N LEU A 211 13.28 7.70 -12.21
CA LEU A 211 13.61 6.27 -12.20
C LEU A 211 12.31 5.48 -12.19
N THR A 212 12.24 4.39 -12.96
CA THR A 212 11.22 3.36 -12.79
C THR A 212 11.91 2.06 -12.43
N LEU A 213 11.48 1.42 -11.34
CA LEU A 213 12.08 0.21 -10.80
C LEU A 213 11.04 -0.91 -10.82
N SER A 214 11.25 -1.92 -11.65
CA SER A 214 10.50 -3.18 -11.59
C SER A 214 11.24 -4.17 -10.71
N ALA A 215 10.68 -4.54 -9.56
CA ALA A 215 11.38 -5.43 -8.61
C ALA A 215 10.46 -6.48 -7.98
N VAL A 216 10.91 -7.73 -7.88
CA VAL A 216 10.16 -8.78 -7.18
C VAL A 216 11.11 -9.62 -6.33
N SER A 217 10.65 -10.04 -5.15
CA SER A 217 11.45 -10.87 -4.25
C SER A 217 11.45 -12.35 -4.62
N TYR A 218 12.55 -13.06 -4.34
CA TYR A 218 12.71 -14.52 -4.47
C TYR A 218 13.32 -15.12 -3.20
N GLY A 219 13.10 -16.41 -2.94
CA GLY A 219 13.41 -17.08 -1.67
C GLY A 219 12.20 -17.81 -1.09
N LEU A 220 12.39 -18.65 -0.05
CA LEU A 220 11.31 -19.38 0.64
C LEU A 220 10.34 -20.12 -0.31
N GLY A 221 10.87 -20.89 -1.27
CA GLY A 221 10.05 -21.64 -2.24
C GLY A 221 9.65 -20.85 -3.50
N ILE A 222 9.98 -19.56 -3.60
CA ILE A 222 9.80 -18.74 -4.80
C ILE A 222 11.12 -18.70 -5.58
N HIS A 223 11.14 -19.22 -6.82
CA HIS A 223 12.37 -19.41 -7.57
C HIS A 223 12.70 -18.24 -8.52
N GLU A 224 13.99 -17.90 -8.63
CA GLU A 224 14.51 -16.79 -9.47
C GLU A 224 13.93 -16.75 -10.90
N PRO A 225 13.78 -17.87 -11.64
CA PRO A 225 13.23 -17.84 -13.00
C PRO A 225 11.78 -17.35 -13.07
N GLN A 226 10.94 -17.71 -12.09
CA GLN A 226 9.54 -17.29 -12.03
C GLN A 226 9.44 -15.79 -11.76
N VAL A 227 10.26 -15.32 -10.83
CA VAL A 227 10.33 -13.90 -10.42
C VAL A 227 10.86 -13.04 -11.58
N LYS A 228 11.85 -13.52 -12.35
CA LYS A 228 12.30 -12.86 -13.58
C LYS A 228 11.19 -12.64 -14.60
N MET A 229 10.32 -13.63 -14.80
CA MET A 229 9.19 -13.48 -15.72
C MET A 229 8.23 -12.37 -15.27
N VAL A 230 7.94 -12.31 -13.97
CA VAL A 230 7.08 -11.28 -13.38
C VAL A 230 7.72 -9.89 -13.50
N VAL A 231 9.01 -9.75 -13.19
CA VAL A 231 9.74 -8.49 -13.33
C VAL A 231 9.74 -8.00 -14.79
N ASN A 232 9.97 -8.89 -15.75
CA ASN A 232 9.89 -8.53 -17.18
C ASN A 232 8.47 -8.13 -17.61
N TYR A 233 7.44 -8.73 -17.02
CA TYR A 233 6.06 -8.32 -17.26
C TYR A 233 5.79 -6.91 -16.71
N TYR A 234 6.23 -6.59 -15.49
CA TYR A 234 6.09 -5.24 -14.93
C TYR A 234 6.86 -4.19 -15.72
N ASP A 235 8.10 -4.50 -16.08
CA ASP A 235 8.97 -3.66 -16.90
C ASP A 235 8.30 -3.28 -18.23
N ARG A 236 7.78 -4.29 -18.94
CA ARG A 236 7.03 -4.07 -20.18
C ARG A 236 5.77 -3.25 -19.94
N LYS A 237 5.02 -3.52 -18.87
CA LYS A 237 3.78 -2.78 -18.58
C LYS A 237 4.00 -1.31 -18.24
N ILE A 238 5.09 -0.98 -17.56
CA ILE A 238 5.50 0.42 -17.34
C ILE A 238 5.73 1.11 -18.68
N TRP A 239 6.51 0.48 -19.57
CA TRP A 239 6.82 1.03 -20.88
C TRP A 239 5.57 1.23 -21.73
N GLU A 240 4.74 0.19 -21.90
CA GLU A 240 3.50 0.23 -22.69
C GLU A 240 2.57 1.35 -22.19
N THR A 241 2.41 1.49 -20.86
CA THR A 241 1.54 2.54 -20.28
C THR A 241 2.12 3.94 -20.48
N GLY A 242 3.44 4.09 -20.34
CA GLY A 242 4.12 5.36 -20.58
C GLY A 242 4.03 5.78 -22.06
N GLU A 243 4.24 4.85 -22.99
CA GLU A 243 4.13 5.08 -24.43
C GLU A 243 2.72 5.48 -24.85
N GLU A 244 1.70 4.82 -24.30
CA GLU A 244 0.30 5.10 -24.64
C GLU A 244 -0.20 6.43 -24.08
N PHE A 245 0.13 6.75 -22.82
CA PHE A 245 -0.52 7.87 -22.12
C PHE A 245 0.39 9.08 -21.88
N TYR A 246 1.72 8.89 -21.83
CA TYR A 246 2.68 9.96 -21.50
C TYR A 246 3.99 9.84 -22.32
N PRO A 247 3.93 9.74 -23.66
CA PRO A 247 5.11 9.46 -24.49
C PRO A 247 6.22 10.52 -24.34
N HIS A 248 5.88 11.76 -23.99
CA HIS A 248 6.84 12.84 -23.75
C HIS A 248 7.70 12.63 -22.50
N LEU A 249 7.27 11.79 -21.55
CA LEU A 249 8.07 11.46 -20.36
C LEU A 249 9.10 10.37 -20.62
N LEU A 250 8.91 9.53 -21.64
CA LEU A 250 9.79 8.38 -21.92
C LEU A 250 11.27 8.74 -22.13
N PRO A 251 11.64 9.83 -22.83
CA PRO A 251 13.04 10.23 -22.97
C PRO A 251 13.73 10.57 -21.64
N HIS A 252 12.95 10.87 -20.61
CA HIS A 252 13.41 11.27 -19.28
C HIS A 252 13.33 10.13 -18.26
N MET A 253 12.82 8.97 -18.67
CA MET A 253 12.66 7.78 -17.86
C MET A 253 13.95 6.94 -17.85
N TYR A 254 14.45 6.59 -16.67
CA TYR A 254 15.48 5.57 -16.50
C TYR A 254 14.85 4.32 -15.92
N GLN A 255 14.90 3.21 -16.67
CA GLN A 255 14.19 2.00 -16.29
C GLN A 255 15.15 0.91 -15.81
N VAL A 256 14.88 0.37 -14.63
CA VAL A 256 15.70 -0.61 -13.92
C VAL A 256 14.85 -1.81 -13.50
N ARG A 257 15.43 -3.01 -13.61
CA ARG A 257 14.86 -4.27 -13.15
C ARG A 257 15.71 -4.90 -12.07
N GLY A 258 15.08 -5.23 -10.94
CA GLY A 258 15.71 -5.86 -9.79
C GLY A 258 15.05 -7.18 -9.38
N LEU A 259 15.83 -8.08 -8.81
CA LEU A 259 15.35 -9.22 -8.03
C LEU A 259 15.83 -9.03 -6.60
N VAL A 260 14.97 -9.23 -5.61
CA VAL A 260 15.34 -9.04 -4.20
C VAL A 260 15.38 -10.39 -3.49
N ASP A 261 16.52 -10.73 -2.93
CA ASP A 261 16.66 -11.94 -2.13
C ASP A 261 15.97 -11.73 -0.77
N ILE A 262 14.97 -12.56 -0.41
CA ILE A 262 14.18 -12.36 0.82
C ILE A 262 15.04 -12.52 2.07
N GLU A 263 15.98 -13.46 2.06
CA GLU A 263 16.80 -13.78 3.24
C GLU A 263 17.88 -12.73 3.48
N THR A 264 18.50 -12.24 2.41
CA THR A 264 19.63 -11.30 2.50
C THR A 264 19.25 -9.84 2.26
N GLN A 265 18.03 -9.58 1.77
CA GLN A 265 17.54 -8.27 1.34
C GLN A 265 18.41 -7.61 0.25
N LYS A 266 19.27 -8.39 -0.43
CA LYS A 266 20.14 -7.88 -1.50
C LYS A 266 19.37 -7.80 -2.81
N MET A 267 19.42 -6.64 -3.45
CA MET A 267 18.90 -6.45 -4.80
C MET A 267 19.94 -6.82 -5.86
N LYS A 268 19.58 -7.77 -6.72
CA LYS A 268 20.30 -8.12 -7.94
C LYS A 268 19.68 -7.40 -9.13
N ILE A 269 20.39 -6.43 -9.71
CA ILE A 269 19.95 -5.78 -10.94
C ILE A 269 20.12 -6.76 -12.11
N ILE A 270 19.02 -7.07 -12.78
CA ILE A 270 18.98 -8.03 -13.89
C ILE A 270 18.80 -7.36 -15.26
N GLY A 271 18.72 -6.04 -15.27
CA GLY A 271 18.78 -5.22 -16.48
C GLY A 271 18.35 -3.79 -16.21
N GLY A 272 18.67 -2.92 -17.15
CA GLY A 272 18.15 -1.57 -17.19
C GLY A 272 18.37 -0.99 -18.58
N GLN A 273 17.37 -0.30 -19.12
CA GLN A 273 17.54 0.45 -20.36
C GLN A 273 17.84 1.90 -20.01
N ARG A 274 19.02 2.34 -20.45
CA ARG A 274 19.28 3.73 -20.83
C ARG A 274 19.18 3.71 -22.35
N MET A 275 18.15 4.25 -22.98
CA MET A 275 18.15 4.26 -24.44
C MET A 275 17.79 5.59 -25.11
N ARG A 276 18.82 6.02 -25.83
CA ARG A 276 18.95 6.95 -26.95
C ARG A 276 18.46 8.36 -26.68
N SER A 277 19.43 9.21 -26.36
CA SER A 277 19.46 10.57 -26.88
C SER A 277 19.16 10.51 -28.38
N THR A 278 17.98 10.98 -28.76
CA THR A 278 17.85 11.64 -30.07
C THR A 278 18.79 12.83 -30.11
#